data_AF-A0A7J6KMZ7-F1
#
_entry.id   AF-A0A7J6KMZ7-F1
#
_cell.length_a   1.000
_cell.length_b   1.000
_cell.length_c   1.000
_cell.angle_alpha   90.00
_cell.angle_beta   90.00
_cell.angle_gamma   90.00
#
_symmetry.space_group_name_H-M   'P 1'
#
loop_
_entity.id
_entity.type
_entity.pdbx_description
1 polymer ?
#
loop_
_entity_poly.entity_id
_entity_poly.type
_entity_poly.pdbx_seq_one_letter_code
_entity_poly.pdbx_strand_id
1 'polypeptide(L)'
;NVRLHGFWAVIPVYVSFLPTAGASLLKGTRRICGTLLGGIAAVICILANPGNKAAFFCEMILVVFLGRLSQFDSRVGYAGYVFSLTWFMVGFSSLLTSETKEEMLFAALWRFVFTTCGVLITSFSSCFIFPEFAADKLDRASARMLGAVSNKLVTTLDSFYHQTKALVGNDGCSDDDEVPPTPMSDDREEFGVEGFQSMAERASLLDDAKMETIVFGKILLVHDVTKRVLENQKLLNQVLRDGLVLYSSLVLSAKHLHDPLASQTLSPLLGSIRELSKAIKTSADRIVSCLYDSGSTPGMLEHLPDDVHVKLQECAYNFGAFREEWIEDVMTGGNRLQGMRGTNAVRLYHTVYALAMFAERWNTLESRLHNRNAPVELVDAQLQQQQQQQQQQQQQQQQQQQQQQQPEPAAQRALM
;
A
#
# COMPACT_ATOMS: atom_id res chain seq x y z
N ASN A 1 -35.26 -36.65 -15.63
CA ASN A 1 -35.25 -35.36 -14.91
C ASN A 1 -33.86 -34.90 -14.47
N VAL A 2 -33.05 -35.70 -13.77
CA VAL A 2 -31.70 -35.26 -13.31
C VAL A 2 -30.79 -34.74 -14.44
N ARG A 3 -30.82 -35.38 -15.63
CA ARG A 3 -30.03 -34.93 -16.80
C ARG A 3 -30.40 -33.53 -17.31
N LEU A 4 -31.67 -33.12 -17.20
CA LEU A 4 -32.15 -31.81 -17.67
C LEU A 4 -31.85 -30.71 -16.64
N HIS A 5 -31.89 -31.04 -15.34
CA HIS A 5 -31.66 -30.09 -14.27
C HIS A 5 -30.18 -29.86 -13.95
N GLY A 6 -29.30 -30.83 -14.26
CA GLY A 6 -27.86 -30.70 -14.05
C GLY A 6 -27.23 -29.51 -14.77
N PHE A 7 -27.79 -29.07 -15.91
CA PHE A 7 -27.36 -27.89 -16.65
C PHE A 7 -27.35 -26.61 -15.77
N TRP A 8 -28.31 -26.47 -14.86
CA TRP A 8 -28.41 -25.32 -13.96
C TRP A 8 -27.34 -25.30 -12.87
N ALA A 9 -26.71 -26.44 -12.56
CA ALA A 9 -25.54 -26.49 -11.69
C ALA A 9 -24.25 -26.10 -12.44
N VAL A 10 -24.18 -26.38 -13.75
CA VAL A 10 -22.98 -26.10 -14.57
C VAL A 10 -22.84 -24.61 -14.89
N ILE A 11 -23.93 -23.88 -15.14
CA ILE A 11 -23.88 -22.45 -15.46
C ILE A 11 -23.15 -21.65 -14.37
N PRO A 12 -23.53 -21.76 -13.08
CA PRO A 12 -22.79 -21.10 -12.02
C PRO A 12 -21.32 -21.46 -12.06
N VAL A 13 -20.95 -22.73 -12.22
CA VAL A 13 -19.55 -23.16 -12.24
C VAL A 13 -18.74 -22.42 -13.30
N TYR A 14 -19.26 -22.31 -14.52
CA TYR A 14 -18.57 -21.61 -15.60
C TYR A 14 -18.45 -20.10 -15.35
N VAL A 15 -19.52 -19.45 -14.89
CA VAL A 15 -19.56 -17.99 -14.69
C VAL A 15 -18.82 -17.56 -13.42
N SER A 16 -18.65 -18.48 -12.47
CA SER A 16 -18.22 -18.18 -11.10
C SER A 16 -16.75 -18.39 -10.82
N PHE A 17 -16.04 -19.02 -11.76
CA PHE A 17 -14.63 -19.36 -11.59
C PHE A 17 -13.79 -18.08 -11.52
N LEU A 18 -13.01 -17.95 -10.46
CA LEU A 18 -12.16 -16.80 -10.19
C LEU A 18 -10.72 -17.30 -10.02
N PRO A 19 -9.71 -16.53 -10.48
CA PRO A 19 -8.33 -16.98 -10.47
C PRO A 19 -7.71 -17.03 -9.08
N THR A 20 -8.13 -16.15 -8.15
CA THR A 20 -7.54 -16.04 -6.81
C THR A 20 -8.47 -16.58 -5.72
N ALA A 21 -7.88 -17.13 -4.66
CA ALA A 21 -8.62 -17.63 -3.49
C ALA A 21 -9.34 -16.49 -2.75
N GLY A 22 -8.69 -15.33 -2.58
CA GLY A 22 -9.26 -14.15 -1.95
C GLY A 22 -10.48 -13.59 -2.70
N ALA A 23 -10.39 -13.46 -4.02
CA ALA A 23 -11.54 -13.08 -4.83
C ALA A 23 -12.66 -14.11 -4.70
N SER A 24 -12.33 -15.40 -4.66
CA SER A 24 -13.30 -16.48 -4.49
C SER A 24 -13.99 -16.42 -3.13
N LEU A 25 -13.30 -16.06 -2.05
CA LEU A 25 -13.90 -15.86 -0.73
C LEU A 25 -14.81 -14.63 -0.72
N LEU A 26 -14.33 -13.47 -1.16
CA LEU A 26 -15.09 -12.22 -1.09
C LEU A 26 -16.29 -12.22 -2.06
N LYS A 27 -16.07 -12.59 -3.32
CA LYS A 27 -17.14 -12.65 -4.32
C LYS A 27 -17.99 -13.91 -4.14
N GLY A 28 -17.42 -15.03 -3.71
CA GLY A 28 -18.15 -16.27 -3.47
C GLY A 28 -19.14 -16.15 -2.32
N THR A 29 -18.75 -15.57 -1.17
CA THR A 29 -19.69 -15.32 -0.06
C THR A 29 -20.85 -14.43 -0.48
N ARG A 30 -20.56 -13.32 -1.19
CA ARG A 30 -21.58 -12.44 -1.77
C ARG A 30 -22.47 -13.17 -2.79
N ARG A 31 -21.90 -14.07 -3.59
CA ARG A 31 -22.63 -14.89 -4.55
C ARG A 31 -23.56 -15.87 -3.85
N ILE A 32 -23.08 -16.56 -2.82
CA ILE A 32 -23.90 -17.47 -2.00
C ILE A 32 -25.08 -16.70 -1.39
N CYS A 33 -24.83 -15.55 -0.75
CA CYS A 33 -25.89 -14.71 -0.18
C CYS A 33 -26.90 -14.25 -1.24
N GLY A 34 -26.42 -13.73 -2.38
CA GLY A 34 -27.28 -13.29 -3.48
C GLY A 34 -28.11 -14.43 -4.06
N THR A 35 -27.51 -15.61 -4.26
CA THR A 35 -28.20 -16.79 -4.79
C THR A 35 -29.26 -17.32 -3.83
N LEU A 36 -28.96 -17.39 -2.53
CA LEU A 36 -29.94 -17.82 -1.52
C LEU A 36 -31.11 -16.84 -1.45
N LEU A 37 -30.84 -15.54 -1.32
CA LEU A 37 -31.89 -14.53 -1.23
C LEU A 37 -32.73 -14.45 -2.53
N GLY A 38 -32.09 -14.50 -3.69
CA GLY A 38 -32.76 -14.40 -4.99
C GLY A 38 -33.60 -15.64 -5.29
N GLY A 39 -33.08 -16.82 -4.95
CA GLY A 39 -33.82 -18.08 -5.06
C GLY A 39 -35.02 -18.15 -4.13
N ILE A 40 -34.87 -17.75 -2.86
CA ILE A 40 -35.97 -17.68 -1.90
C ILE A 40 -37.04 -16.69 -2.38
N ALA A 41 -36.63 -15.50 -2.81
CA ALA A 41 -37.56 -14.49 -3.34
C ALA A 41 -38.32 -15.02 -4.57
N ALA A 42 -37.66 -15.74 -5.48
CA ALA A 42 -38.32 -16.33 -6.65
C ALA A 42 -39.36 -17.38 -6.26
N VAL A 43 -39.05 -18.25 -5.29
CA VAL A 43 -40.00 -19.25 -4.80
C VAL A 43 -41.20 -18.58 -4.13
N ILE A 44 -40.99 -17.52 -3.34
CA ILE A 44 -42.09 -16.74 -2.73
C ILE A 44 -42.99 -16.11 -3.80
N CYS A 45 -42.41 -15.49 -4.83
CA CYS A 45 -43.15 -14.91 -5.96
C CYS A 45 -44.01 -15.95 -6.68
N ILE A 46 -43.46 -17.14 -6.96
CA ILE A 46 -44.21 -18.26 -7.58
C ILE A 46 -45.37 -18.71 -6.69
N LEU A 47 -45.17 -18.79 -5.38
CA LEU A 47 -46.20 -19.18 -4.42
C LEU A 47 -47.32 -18.15 -4.32
N ALA A 48 -46.96 -16.86 -4.33
CA ALA A 48 -47.90 -15.75 -4.20
C ALA A 48 -48.76 -15.57 -5.47
N ASN A 49 -48.14 -15.65 -6.65
CA ASN A 49 -48.77 -15.31 -7.93
C ASN A 49 -48.65 -16.41 -8.99
N PRO A 50 -49.15 -17.64 -8.75
CA PRO A 50 -48.97 -18.76 -9.66
C PRO A 50 -49.64 -18.48 -11.03
N GLY A 51 -48.87 -18.57 -12.11
CA GLY A 51 -49.36 -18.40 -13.49
C GLY A 51 -49.71 -16.95 -13.91
N ASN A 52 -49.66 -15.97 -13.02
CA ASN A 52 -49.99 -14.57 -13.35
C ASN A 52 -48.78 -13.84 -13.96
N LYS A 53 -48.73 -13.79 -15.28
CA LYS A 53 -47.63 -13.17 -16.05
C LYS A 53 -47.46 -11.67 -15.76
N ALA A 54 -48.56 -10.93 -15.53
CA ALA A 54 -48.50 -9.49 -15.26
C ALA A 54 -47.90 -9.21 -13.87
N ALA A 55 -48.31 -9.98 -12.85
CA ALA A 55 -47.72 -9.88 -11.51
C ALA A 55 -46.21 -10.16 -11.54
N PHE A 56 -45.79 -11.22 -12.24
CA PHE A 56 -44.38 -11.56 -12.41
C PHE A 56 -43.56 -10.45 -13.08
N PHE A 57 -44.15 -9.74 -14.06
CA PHE A 57 -43.48 -8.61 -14.70
C PHE A 57 -43.27 -7.45 -13.73
N CYS A 58 -44.26 -7.13 -12.89
CA CYS A 58 -44.11 -6.13 -11.83
C CYS A 58 -43.07 -6.54 -10.79
N GLU A 59 -43.08 -7.81 -10.35
CA GLU A 59 -42.09 -8.36 -9.42
C GLU A 59 -40.67 -8.29 -10.00
N MET A 60 -40.51 -8.59 -11.30
CA MET A 60 -39.23 -8.46 -12.00
C MET A 60 -38.70 -7.03 -11.93
N ILE A 61 -39.54 -6.02 -12.21
CA ILE A 61 -39.14 -4.61 -12.12
C ILE A 61 -38.66 -4.27 -10.70
N LEU A 62 -39.39 -4.71 -9.67
CA LEU A 62 -39.01 -4.48 -8.28
C LEU A 62 -37.70 -5.17 -7.91
N VAL A 63 -37.53 -6.45 -8.27
CA VAL A 63 -36.32 -7.23 -7.98
C VAL A 63 -35.10 -6.65 -8.69
N VAL A 64 -35.23 -6.24 -9.95
CA VAL A 64 -34.15 -5.60 -10.71
C VAL A 64 -33.83 -4.22 -10.11
N PHE A 65 -34.84 -3.45 -9.73
CA PHE A 65 -34.65 -2.16 -9.05
C PHE A 65 -33.89 -2.33 -7.74
N LEU A 66 -34.29 -3.28 -6.87
CA LEU A 66 -33.62 -3.56 -5.60
C LEU A 66 -32.18 -4.06 -5.80
N GLY A 67 -31.95 -4.94 -6.77
CA GLY A 67 -30.60 -5.40 -7.10
C GLY A 67 -29.72 -4.28 -7.61
N ARG A 68 -30.28 -3.37 -8.43
CA ARG A 68 -29.56 -2.18 -8.92
C ARG A 68 -29.31 -1.16 -7.80
N LEU A 69 -30.27 -0.97 -6.89
CA LEU A 69 -30.11 -0.12 -5.71
C LEU A 69 -28.97 -0.64 -4.82
N SER A 70 -28.89 -1.96 -4.63
CA SER A 70 -27.82 -2.59 -3.87
C SER A 70 -26.44 -2.37 -4.49
N GLN A 71 -26.34 -2.17 -5.81
CA GLN A 71 -25.08 -1.91 -6.51
C GLN A 71 -24.46 -0.55 -6.21
N PHE A 72 -25.22 0.39 -5.61
CA PHE A 72 -24.64 1.65 -5.14
C PHE A 72 -23.75 1.50 -3.91
N ASP A 73 -23.89 0.39 -3.16
CA ASP A 73 -23.01 0.07 -2.04
C ASP A 73 -21.97 -0.97 -2.47
N SER A 74 -20.68 -0.60 -2.39
CA SER A 74 -19.56 -1.48 -2.78
C SER A 74 -19.45 -2.76 -1.94
N ARG A 75 -20.04 -2.79 -0.74
CA ARG A 75 -20.02 -3.94 0.17
C ARG A 75 -21.00 -5.03 -0.26
N VAL A 76 -22.18 -4.64 -0.75
CA VAL A 76 -23.27 -5.57 -1.10
C VAL A 76 -23.60 -5.60 -2.59
N GLY A 77 -23.02 -4.71 -3.40
CA GLY A 77 -23.41 -4.54 -4.79
C GLY A 77 -23.29 -5.78 -5.65
N TYR A 78 -22.24 -6.58 -5.45
CA TYR A 78 -22.12 -7.86 -6.16
C TYR A 78 -23.19 -8.87 -5.75
N ALA A 79 -23.55 -8.92 -4.46
CA ALA A 79 -24.63 -9.78 -3.98
C ALA A 79 -25.99 -9.34 -4.58
N GLY A 80 -26.23 -8.04 -4.69
CA GLY A 80 -27.42 -7.49 -5.35
C GLY A 80 -27.54 -7.85 -6.83
N TYR A 81 -26.42 -7.83 -7.56
CA TYR A 81 -26.38 -8.32 -8.95
C TYR A 81 -26.77 -9.81 -9.04
N VAL A 82 -26.13 -10.65 -8.21
CA VAL A 82 -26.37 -12.10 -8.20
C VAL A 82 -27.80 -12.41 -7.73
N PHE A 83 -28.34 -11.62 -6.82
CA PHE A 83 -29.72 -11.70 -6.35
C PHE A 83 -30.72 -11.57 -7.50
N SER A 84 -30.65 -10.50 -8.28
CA SER A 84 -31.57 -10.30 -9.41
C SER A 84 -31.37 -11.35 -10.50
N LEU A 85 -30.12 -11.74 -10.79
CA LEU A 85 -29.81 -12.79 -11.77
C LEU A 85 -30.39 -14.14 -11.33
N THR A 86 -30.23 -14.51 -10.06
CA THR A 86 -30.74 -15.78 -9.54
C THR A 86 -32.26 -15.78 -9.54
N TRP A 87 -32.90 -14.68 -9.15
CA TRP A 87 -34.34 -14.56 -9.21
C TRP A 87 -34.85 -14.76 -10.64
N PHE A 88 -34.18 -14.17 -11.64
CA PHE A 88 -34.53 -14.36 -13.05
C PHE A 88 -34.37 -15.83 -13.49
N MET A 89 -33.24 -16.45 -13.14
CA MET A 89 -32.95 -17.84 -13.52
C MET A 89 -33.92 -18.85 -12.87
N VAL A 90 -34.30 -18.63 -11.61
CA VAL A 90 -35.19 -19.53 -10.86
C VAL A 90 -36.67 -19.23 -11.14
N GLY A 91 -37.07 -17.96 -11.05
CA GLY A 91 -38.46 -17.51 -11.17
C GLY A 91 -38.92 -17.46 -12.62
N PHE A 92 -38.32 -16.58 -13.42
CA PHE A 92 -38.78 -16.30 -14.78
C PHE A 92 -38.66 -17.52 -15.70
N SER A 93 -37.58 -18.30 -15.61
CA SER A 93 -37.43 -19.53 -16.41
C SER A 93 -38.51 -20.58 -16.10
N SER A 94 -38.96 -20.66 -14.84
CA SER A 94 -39.98 -21.62 -14.42
C SER A 94 -41.37 -21.27 -14.92
N LEU A 95 -41.68 -19.98 -15.04
CA LEU A 95 -42.93 -19.47 -15.64
C LEU A 95 -43.05 -19.82 -17.13
N LEU A 96 -41.93 -19.88 -17.85
CA LEU A 96 -41.94 -20.14 -19.30
C LEU A 96 -42.09 -21.62 -19.67
N THR A 97 -41.80 -22.54 -18.75
CA THR A 97 -41.65 -23.97 -19.07
C THR A 97 -42.75 -24.88 -18.53
N SER A 98 -43.63 -24.40 -17.66
CA SER A 98 -44.59 -25.25 -16.96
C SER A 98 -46.03 -24.78 -17.16
N GLU A 99 -46.95 -25.71 -17.36
CA GLU A 99 -48.38 -25.41 -17.56
C GLU A 99 -49.16 -25.42 -16.25
N THR A 100 -48.72 -26.20 -15.26
CA THR A 100 -49.39 -26.33 -13.96
C THR A 100 -48.60 -25.67 -12.81
N LYS A 101 -49.31 -25.26 -11.75
CA LYS A 101 -48.71 -24.65 -10.55
C LYS A 101 -47.70 -25.56 -9.85
N GLU A 102 -48.01 -26.85 -9.75
CA GLU A 102 -47.16 -27.82 -9.07
C GLU A 102 -45.86 -28.04 -9.84
N GLU A 103 -45.93 -28.14 -11.17
CA GLU A 103 -44.76 -28.23 -12.03
C GLU A 103 -43.90 -26.96 -11.97
N MET A 104 -44.52 -25.77 -11.96
CA MET A 104 -43.80 -24.49 -11.81
C MET A 104 -42.99 -24.45 -10.52
N LEU A 105 -43.62 -24.81 -9.38
CA LEU A 105 -42.99 -24.77 -8.07
C LEU A 105 -41.86 -25.81 -7.99
N PHE A 106 -42.12 -27.04 -8.45
CA PHE A 106 -41.13 -28.10 -8.44
C PHE A 106 -39.93 -27.76 -9.32
N ALA A 107 -40.17 -27.21 -10.52
CA ALA A 107 -39.11 -26.79 -11.42
C ALA A 107 -38.27 -25.65 -10.82
N ALA A 108 -38.89 -24.68 -10.15
CA ALA A 108 -38.20 -23.60 -9.47
C ALA A 108 -37.35 -24.10 -8.30
N LEU A 109 -37.88 -25.00 -7.46
CA LEU A 109 -37.13 -25.59 -6.35
C LEU A 109 -35.91 -26.36 -6.84
N TRP A 110 -36.05 -27.18 -7.89
CA TRP A 110 -34.90 -27.87 -8.47
C TRP A 110 -33.86 -26.90 -9.05
N ARG A 111 -34.30 -25.88 -9.80
CA ARG A 111 -33.38 -24.84 -10.32
C ARG A 111 -32.65 -24.13 -9.18
N PHE A 112 -33.36 -23.78 -8.11
CA PHE A 112 -32.77 -23.13 -6.94
C PHE A 112 -31.72 -24.03 -6.27
N VAL A 113 -32.04 -25.29 -6.00
CA VAL A 113 -31.13 -26.26 -5.38
C VAL A 113 -29.88 -26.46 -6.26
N PHE A 114 -30.04 -26.77 -7.55
CA PHE A 114 -28.91 -27.00 -8.44
C PHE A 114 -28.04 -25.76 -8.65
N THR A 115 -28.65 -24.57 -8.75
CA THR A 115 -27.90 -23.30 -8.85
C THR A 115 -27.08 -23.06 -7.58
N THR A 116 -27.69 -23.26 -6.42
CA THR A 116 -27.02 -23.09 -5.12
C THR A 116 -25.88 -24.09 -4.95
N CYS A 117 -26.10 -25.37 -5.28
CA CYS A 117 -25.07 -26.39 -5.26
C CYS A 117 -23.91 -26.03 -6.22
N GLY A 118 -24.20 -25.57 -7.44
CA GLY A 118 -23.19 -25.12 -8.39
C GLY A 118 -22.33 -23.98 -7.84
N VAL A 119 -22.97 -22.97 -7.21
CA VAL A 119 -22.26 -21.86 -6.56
C VAL A 119 -21.38 -22.37 -5.41
N LEU A 120 -21.91 -23.21 -4.53
CA LEU A 120 -21.18 -23.74 -3.38
C LEU A 120 -19.97 -24.58 -3.80
N ILE A 121 -20.16 -25.51 -4.75
CA ILE A 121 -19.10 -26.35 -5.29
C ILE A 121 -18.01 -25.49 -5.91
N THR A 122 -18.36 -24.47 -6.70
CA THR A 122 -17.37 -23.61 -7.37
C THR A 122 -16.61 -22.76 -6.38
N SER A 123 -17.30 -22.16 -5.41
CA SER A 123 -16.66 -21.38 -4.35
C SER A 123 -15.72 -22.25 -3.51
N PHE A 124 -16.14 -23.48 -3.17
CA PHE A 124 -15.30 -24.42 -2.45
C PHE A 124 -14.08 -24.86 -3.28
N SER A 125 -14.29 -25.32 -4.52
CA SER A 125 -13.22 -25.77 -5.40
C SER A 125 -12.17 -24.69 -5.68
N SER A 126 -12.61 -23.44 -5.90
CA SER A 126 -11.70 -22.32 -6.17
C SER A 126 -10.89 -21.93 -4.92
N CYS A 127 -11.42 -22.14 -3.72
CA CYS A 127 -10.71 -21.83 -2.47
C CYS A 127 -9.74 -22.93 -2.04
N PHE A 128 -10.06 -24.21 -2.30
CA PHE A 128 -9.33 -25.34 -1.71
C PHE A 128 -8.54 -26.19 -2.71
N ILE A 129 -8.94 -26.29 -3.97
CA ILE A 129 -8.29 -27.20 -4.94
C ILE A 129 -7.17 -26.49 -5.70
N PHE A 130 -7.38 -25.23 -6.08
CA PHE A 130 -6.42 -24.43 -6.83
C PHE A 130 -6.21 -23.05 -6.17
N PRO A 131 -5.73 -23.00 -4.92
CA PRO A 131 -5.56 -21.72 -4.26
C PRO A 131 -4.38 -20.97 -4.88
N GLU A 132 -4.68 -19.97 -5.69
CA GLU A 132 -3.72 -18.93 -6.03
C GLU A 132 -3.91 -17.76 -5.05
N PHE A 133 -2.93 -17.55 -4.17
CA PHE A 133 -3.02 -16.53 -3.13
C PHE A 133 -2.64 -15.15 -3.67
N ALA A 134 -3.54 -14.19 -3.53
CA ALA A 134 -3.26 -12.77 -3.77
C ALA A 134 -2.22 -12.22 -2.78
N ALA A 135 -2.16 -12.77 -1.57
CA ALA A 135 -1.11 -12.53 -0.57
C ALA A 135 0.30 -12.71 -1.15
N ASP A 136 0.60 -13.88 -1.73
CA ASP A 136 1.91 -14.16 -2.32
C ASP A 136 2.22 -13.23 -3.51
N LYS A 137 1.20 -12.93 -4.32
CA LYS A 137 1.34 -11.96 -5.42
C LYS A 137 1.65 -10.57 -4.89
N LEU A 138 1.03 -10.16 -3.77
CA LEU A 138 1.27 -8.87 -3.13
C LEU A 138 2.68 -8.77 -2.56
N ASP A 139 3.20 -9.86 -1.97
CA ASP A 139 4.58 -9.93 -1.48
C ASP A 139 5.57 -9.80 -2.64
N ARG A 140 5.37 -10.55 -3.73
CA ARG A 140 6.21 -10.46 -4.94
C ARG A 140 6.13 -9.09 -5.62
N ALA A 141 4.94 -8.48 -5.66
CA ALA A 141 4.77 -7.12 -6.20
C ALA A 141 5.47 -6.08 -5.32
N SER A 142 5.39 -6.24 -4.00
CA SER A 142 6.11 -5.39 -3.03
C SER A 142 7.63 -5.56 -3.16
N ALA A 143 8.11 -6.80 -3.32
CA ALA A 143 9.52 -7.11 -3.51
C ALA A 143 10.06 -6.49 -4.81
N ARG A 144 9.37 -6.68 -5.93
CA ARG A 144 9.75 -6.07 -7.23
C ARG A 144 9.83 -4.55 -7.13
N MET A 145 8.82 -3.91 -6.53
CA MET A 145 8.81 -2.47 -6.34
C MET A 145 10.01 -2.00 -5.50
N LEU A 146 10.26 -2.65 -4.36
CA LEU A 146 11.39 -2.27 -3.49
C LEU A 146 12.74 -2.49 -4.17
N GLY A 147 12.91 -3.60 -4.89
CA GLY A 147 14.10 -3.89 -5.68
C GLY A 147 14.32 -2.89 -6.80
N ALA A 148 13.25 -2.48 -7.51
CA ALA A 148 13.34 -1.45 -8.54
C ALA A 148 13.76 -0.09 -7.96
N VAL A 149 13.11 0.34 -6.87
CA VAL A 149 13.45 1.58 -6.16
C VAL A 149 14.89 1.56 -5.66
N SER A 150 15.31 0.49 -4.98
CA SER A 150 16.67 0.37 -4.45
C SER A 150 17.71 0.36 -5.56
N ASN A 151 17.50 -0.42 -6.63
CA ASN A 151 18.47 -0.52 -7.72
C ASN A 151 18.65 0.81 -8.45
N LYS A 152 17.55 1.51 -8.74
CA LYS A 152 17.61 2.84 -9.36
C LYS A 152 18.31 3.84 -8.44
N LEU A 153 17.95 3.89 -7.15
CA LEU A 153 18.56 4.82 -6.21
C LEU A 153 20.03 4.54 -5.92
N VAL A 154 20.42 3.28 -5.70
CA VAL A 154 21.82 2.88 -5.48
C VAL A 154 22.68 3.30 -6.66
N THR A 155 22.24 2.99 -7.88
CA THR A 155 22.96 3.38 -9.11
C THR A 155 23.08 4.91 -9.22
N THR A 156 22.01 5.65 -8.92
CA THR A 156 22.04 7.12 -8.96
C THR A 156 22.90 7.74 -7.86
N LEU A 157 22.84 7.20 -6.64
CA LEU A 157 23.64 7.65 -5.50
C LEU A 157 25.13 7.41 -5.74
N ASP A 158 25.49 6.24 -6.28
CA ASP A 158 26.87 5.91 -6.62
C ASP A 158 27.40 6.86 -7.71
N SER A 159 26.65 7.08 -8.79
CA SER A 159 27.01 8.06 -9.82
C SER A 159 27.12 9.49 -9.26
N PHE A 160 26.19 9.90 -8.39
CA PHE A 160 26.22 11.21 -7.73
C PHE A 160 27.46 11.37 -6.84
N TYR A 161 27.79 10.33 -6.07
CA TYR A 161 28.99 10.28 -5.22
C TYR A 161 30.26 10.42 -6.06
N HIS A 162 30.41 9.63 -7.12
CA HIS A 162 31.60 9.67 -7.98
C HIS A 162 31.76 11.01 -8.69
N GLN A 163 30.67 11.58 -9.22
CA GLN A 163 30.71 12.91 -9.85
C GLN A 163 31.10 14.00 -8.85
N THR A 164 30.55 13.97 -7.64
CA THR A 164 30.88 14.96 -6.61
C THR A 164 32.31 14.78 -6.12
N LYS A 165 32.77 13.54 -5.92
CA LYS A 165 34.14 13.22 -5.50
C LYS A 165 35.17 13.71 -6.53
N ALA A 166 34.95 13.48 -7.82
CA ALA A 166 35.84 13.92 -8.89
C ALA A 166 36.02 15.45 -8.92
N LEU A 167 34.99 16.20 -8.53
CA LEU A 167 35.04 17.67 -8.49
C LEU A 167 35.73 18.22 -7.23
N VAL A 168 35.72 17.46 -6.12
CA VAL A 168 36.42 17.83 -4.88
C VAL A 168 37.90 17.40 -4.93
N GLY A 169 38.20 16.27 -5.56
CA GLY A 169 39.50 15.60 -5.53
C GLY A 169 40.55 16.06 -6.53
N ASN A 170 40.33 17.17 -7.27
CA ASN A 170 41.24 17.64 -8.32
C ASN A 170 42.60 18.21 -7.79
N ASP A 171 43.01 17.80 -6.58
CA ASP A 171 44.23 18.23 -5.88
C ASP A 171 45.42 17.23 -6.03
N GLY A 172 45.37 16.33 -7.03
CA GLY A 172 46.57 15.69 -7.57
C GLY A 172 47.05 14.39 -6.91
N CYS A 173 46.19 13.66 -6.19
CA CYS A 173 46.54 12.31 -5.70
C CYS A 173 45.93 11.23 -6.61
N SER A 174 46.78 10.67 -7.48
CA SER A 174 46.45 9.65 -8.46
C SER A 174 46.39 8.26 -7.81
N ASP A 175 45.19 7.80 -7.45
CA ASP A 175 44.95 6.38 -7.19
C ASP A 175 44.33 5.75 -8.45
N ASP A 176 45.05 4.79 -9.05
CA ASP A 176 44.88 4.27 -10.43
C ASP A 176 43.63 3.38 -10.70
N ASP A 177 42.61 3.36 -9.83
CA ASP A 177 41.40 2.52 -10.00
C ASP A 177 40.11 3.31 -10.31
N GLU A 178 40.23 4.56 -10.80
CA GLU A 178 39.06 5.40 -11.07
C GLU A 178 38.35 5.04 -12.39
N VAL A 179 37.23 4.31 -12.26
CA VAL A 179 36.25 4.13 -13.34
C VAL A 179 35.72 5.50 -13.76
N PRO A 180 35.78 5.87 -15.06
CA PRO A 180 35.33 7.17 -15.51
C PRO A 180 33.85 7.40 -15.16
N PRO A 181 33.48 8.61 -14.68
CA PRO A 181 32.13 8.89 -14.24
C PRO A 181 31.16 8.73 -15.41
N THR A 182 30.27 7.74 -15.30
CA THR A 182 29.22 7.55 -16.29
C THR A 182 28.21 8.69 -16.15
N PRO A 183 27.86 9.41 -17.23
CA PRO A 183 26.87 10.47 -17.16
C PRO A 183 25.54 9.92 -16.65
N MET A 184 24.93 10.62 -15.70
CA MET A 184 23.67 10.22 -15.10
C MET A 184 22.54 10.32 -16.12
N SER A 185 21.91 9.20 -16.47
CA SER A 185 20.73 9.17 -17.34
C SER A 185 19.52 9.78 -16.64
N ASP A 186 18.71 10.55 -17.37
CA ASP A 186 17.50 11.20 -16.85
C ASP A 186 16.27 10.29 -17.08
N ASP A 187 16.20 9.15 -16.39
CA ASP A 187 15.11 8.17 -16.54
C ASP A 187 13.89 8.49 -15.63
N ARG A 188 13.63 9.77 -15.32
CA ARG A 188 12.60 10.17 -14.34
C ARG A 188 11.19 9.76 -14.76
N GLU A 189 10.87 9.87 -16.05
CA GLU A 189 9.55 9.52 -16.57
C GLU A 189 9.32 8.00 -16.49
N GLU A 190 10.29 7.20 -16.94
CA GLU A 190 10.24 5.74 -16.87
C GLU A 190 10.09 5.26 -15.43
N PHE A 191 10.92 5.78 -14.52
CA PHE A 191 10.87 5.39 -13.11
C PHE A 191 9.53 5.80 -12.45
N GLY A 192 8.99 6.96 -12.84
CA GLY A 192 7.65 7.40 -12.42
C GLY A 192 6.55 6.43 -12.88
N VAL A 193 6.53 6.08 -14.16
CA VAL A 193 5.55 5.16 -14.75
C VAL A 193 5.62 3.78 -14.09
N GLU A 194 6.82 3.22 -13.91
CA GLU A 194 7.04 1.95 -13.22
C GLU A 194 6.53 1.99 -11.77
N GLY A 195 6.79 3.10 -11.06
CA GLY A 195 6.28 3.33 -9.71
C GLY A 195 4.75 3.35 -9.66
N PHE A 196 4.09 4.07 -10.57
CA PHE A 196 2.63 4.11 -10.64
C PHE A 196 2.01 2.75 -10.97
N GLN A 197 2.59 2.01 -11.91
CA GLN A 197 2.14 0.65 -12.25
C GLN A 197 2.28 -0.28 -11.04
N SER A 198 3.41 -0.22 -10.35
CA SER A 198 3.65 -1.01 -9.13
C SER A 198 2.67 -0.68 -7.99
N MET A 199 2.28 0.58 -7.84
CA MET A 199 1.23 0.97 -6.87
C MET A 199 -0.14 0.45 -7.27
N ALA A 200 -0.51 0.55 -8.55
CA ALA A 200 -1.80 0.10 -9.05
C ALA A 200 -1.95 -1.43 -8.94
N GLU A 201 -0.89 -2.17 -9.26
CA GLU A 201 -0.85 -3.64 -9.12
C GLU A 201 -1.09 -4.03 -7.65
N ARG A 202 -0.33 -3.48 -6.70
CA ARG A 202 -0.50 -3.77 -5.26
C ARG A 202 -1.87 -3.35 -4.73
N ALA A 203 -2.38 -2.20 -5.15
CA ALA A 203 -3.72 -1.75 -4.78
C ALA A 203 -4.80 -2.72 -5.25
N SER A 204 -4.66 -3.31 -6.43
CA SER A 204 -5.62 -4.28 -6.97
C SER A 204 -5.63 -5.62 -6.20
N LEU A 205 -4.52 -5.99 -5.57
CA LEU A 205 -4.36 -7.23 -4.80
C LEU A 205 -4.77 -7.09 -3.33
N LEU A 206 -4.84 -5.85 -2.83
CA LEU A 206 -4.94 -5.57 -1.39
C LEU A 206 -6.20 -6.13 -0.73
N ASP A 207 -7.36 -5.99 -1.36
CA ASP A 207 -8.62 -6.46 -0.78
C ASP A 207 -8.69 -7.98 -0.74
N ASP A 208 -8.22 -8.65 -1.79
CA ASP A 208 -8.16 -10.11 -1.87
C ASP A 208 -7.18 -10.66 -0.83
N ALA A 209 -5.97 -10.09 -0.72
CA ALA A 209 -4.95 -10.50 0.24
C ALA A 209 -5.38 -10.28 1.70
N LYS A 210 -6.12 -9.20 2.00
CA LYS A 210 -6.73 -8.99 3.33
C LYS A 210 -7.74 -10.07 3.68
N MET A 211 -8.60 -10.43 2.72
CA MET A 211 -9.60 -11.48 2.93
C MET A 211 -8.95 -12.85 3.12
N GLU A 212 -7.91 -13.16 2.35
CA GLU A 212 -7.09 -14.36 2.54
C GLU A 212 -6.47 -14.38 3.93
N THR A 213 -5.90 -13.26 4.39
CA THR A 213 -5.29 -13.18 5.72
C THR A 213 -6.30 -13.36 6.85
N ILE A 214 -7.52 -12.84 6.72
CA ILE A 214 -8.58 -13.01 7.73
C ILE A 214 -9.02 -14.49 7.81
N VAL A 215 -9.21 -15.15 6.66
CA VAL A 215 -9.76 -16.51 6.60
C VAL A 215 -8.68 -17.57 6.84
N PHE A 216 -7.56 -17.45 6.13
CA PHE A 216 -6.48 -18.44 6.11
C PHE A 216 -5.34 -18.13 7.09
N GLY A 217 -5.25 -16.90 7.62
CA GLY A 217 -4.18 -16.52 8.54
C GLY A 217 -4.16 -17.30 9.87
N LYS A 218 -5.29 -17.93 10.24
CA LYS A 218 -5.37 -18.84 11.40
C LYS A 218 -4.86 -20.26 11.11
N ILE A 219 -4.87 -20.67 9.85
CA ILE A 219 -4.52 -22.03 9.41
C ILE A 219 -3.02 -22.11 9.07
N LEU A 220 -2.23 -21.08 9.40
CA LEU A 220 -0.79 -20.97 9.07
C LEU A 220 -0.49 -21.04 7.56
N LEU A 221 -1.49 -20.84 6.70
CA LEU A 221 -1.32 -20.79 5.25
C LEU A 221 -0.83 -19.41 4.77
N VAL A 222 -0.95 -18.37 5.61
CA VAL A 222 -0.46 -17.03 5.31
C VAL A 222 0.70 -16.71 6.26
N HIS A 223 1.85 -16.40 5.68
CA HIS A 223 3.08 -16.12 6.41
C HIS A 223 2.98 -14.80 7.20
N ASP A 224 3.71 -14.71 8.32
CA ASP A 224 3.72 -13.50 9.14
C ASP A 224 4.34 -12.31 8.41
N VAL A 225 5.28 -12.56 7.49
CA VAL A 225 5.84 -11.53 6.59
C VAL A 225 4.73 -10.87 5.78
N THR A 226 3.83 -11.66 5.19
CA THR A 226 2.69 -11.15 4.40
C THR A 226 1.77 -10.27 5.24
N LYS A 227 1.49 -10.64 6.50
CA LYS A 227 0.69 -9.81 7.41
C LYS A 227 1.36 -8.45 7.64
N ARG A 228 2.68 -8.45 7.86
CA ARG A 228 3.47 -7.22 8.01
C ARG A 228 3.47 -6.39 6.73
N VAL A 229 3.57 -7.00 5.56
CA VAL A 229 3.47 -6.33 4.26
C VAL A 229 2.10 -5.67 4.11
N LEU A 230 1.02 -6.35 4.48
CA LEU A 230 -0.35 -5.81 4.45
C LEU A 230 -0.54 -4.62 5.37
N GLU A 231 -0.02 -4.70 6.60
CA GLU A 231 -0.09 -3.60 7.58
C GLU A 231 0.73 -2.39 7.15
N ASN A 232 1.81 -2.60 6.39
CA ASN A 232 2.75 -1.55 6.00
C ASN A 232 2.59 -1.06 4.54
N GLN A 233 1.47 -1.35 3.87
CA GLN A 233 1.22 -0.86 2.50
C GLN A 233 1.31 0.65 2.34
N LYS A 234 0.85 1.41 3.35
CA LYS A 234 0.98 2.88 3.35
C LYS A 234 2.45 3.31 3.37
N LEU A 235 3.28 2.63 4.17
CA LEU A 235 4.69 2.93 4.31
C LEU A 235 5.47 2.54 3.05
N LEU A 236 5.12 1.41 2.41
CA LEU A 236 5.64 1.03 1.10
C LEU A 236 5.38 2.11 0.04
N ASN A 237 4.17 2.68 0.00
CA ASN A 237 3.84 3.77 -0.91
C ASN A 237 4.63 5.06 -0.58
N GLN A 238 4.86 5.35 0.70
CA GLN A 238 5.68 6.48 1.13
C GLN A 238 7.14 6.30 0.69
N VAL A 239 7.72 5.12 0.89
CA VAL A 239 9.09 4.81 0.45
C VAL A 239 9.24 4.95 -1.06
N LEU A 240 8.30 4.43 -1.85
CA LEU A 240 8.33 4.60 -3.30
C LEU A 240 8.27 6.09 -3.70
N ARG A 241 7.34 6.85 -3.12
CA ARG A 241 7.19 8.28 -3.42
C ARG A 241 8.44 9.07 -3.02
N ASP A 242 8.96 8.84 -1.83
CA ASP A 242 10.11 9.55 -1.31
C ASP A 242 11.38 9.12 -2.09
N GLY A 243 11.44 7.88 -2.58
CA GLY A 243 12.46 7.41 -3.52
C GLY A 243 12.39 8.08 -4.89
N LEU A 244 11.19 8.28 -5.46
CA LEU A 244 10.99 9.06 -6.69
C LEU A 244 11.44 10.52 -6.53
N VAL A 245 11.10 11.14 -5.39
CA VAL A 245 11.53 12.50 -5.06
C VAL A 245 13.05 12.57 -4.93
N LEU A 246 13.67 11.63 -4.22
CA LEU A 246 15.11 11.54 -4.07
C LEU A 246 15.81 11.39 -5.42
N TYR A 247 15.39 10.41 -6.23
CA TYR A 247 15.92 10.20 -7.58
C TYR A 247 15.87 11.48 -8.42
N SER A 248 14.71 12.14 -8.45
CA SER A 248 14.54 13.39 -9.20
C SER A 248 15.46 14.50 -8.69
N SER A 249 15.61 14.63 -7.38
CA SER A 249 16.50 15.64 -6.77
C SER A 249 17.97 15.37 -7.07
N LEU A 250 18.42 14.10 -7.05
CA LEU A 250 19.79 13.73 -7.39
C LEU A 250 20.12 14.03 -8.84
N VAL A 251 19.25 13.64 -9.79
CA VAL A 251 19.42 13.92 -11.22
C VAL A 251 19.47 15.43 -11.50
N LEU A 252 18.64 16.22 -10.83
CA LEU A 252 18.64 17.68 -11.00
C LEU A 252 19.88 18.34 -10.39
N SER A 253 20.32 17.89 -9.22
CA SER A 253 21.50 18.40 -8.54
C SER A 253 22.79 18.01 -9.25
N ALA A 254 22.85 16.82 -9.83
CA ALA A 254 23.99 16.33 -10.61
C ALA A 254 24.35 17.28 -11.77
N LYS A 255 23.35 17.85 -12.45
CA LYS A 255 23.53 18.82 -13.54
C LYS A 255 24.16 20.15 -13.08
N HIS A 256 24.11 20.45 -11.78
CA HIS A 256 24.58 21.71 -11.20
C HIS A 256 25.81 21.55 -10.31
N LEU A 257 26.33 20.32 -10.18
CA LEU A 257 27.53 20.03 -9.39
C LEU A 257 28.79 20.74 -9.90
N HIS A 258 28.81 21.22 -11.15
CA HIS A 258 29.96 21.95 -11.73
C HIS A 258 30.32 23.25 -10.99
N ASP A 259 29.42 23.77 -10.14
CA ASP A 259 29.75 24.87 -9.24
C ASP A 259 30.72 24.39 -8.13
N PRO A 260 31.97 24.90 -8.06
CA PRO A 260 32.95 24.48 -7.05
C PRO A 260 32.45 24.64 -5.61
N LEU A 261 31.58 25.62 -5.36
CA LEU A 261 31.00 25.83 -4.03
C LEU A 261 30.01 24.74 -3.66
N ALA A 262 29.26 24.21 -4.62
CA ALA A 262 28.32 23.13 -4.41
C ALA A 262 29.03 21.82 -4.04
N SER A 263 30.08 21.46 -4.78
CA SER A 263 30.86 20.24 -4.52
C SER A 263 31.61 20.34 -3.18
N GLN A 264 32.19 21.50 -2.87
CA GLN A 264 32.86 21.73 -1.59
C GLN A 264 31.88 21.65 -0.41
N THR A 265 30.67 22.17 -0.57
CA THR A 265 29.62 22.12 0.48
C THR A 265 29.11 20.70 0.71
N LEU A 266 29.05 19.86 -0.34
CA LEU A 266 28.64 18.45 -0.21
C LEU A 266 29.75 17.52 0.31
N SER A 267 31.00 17.97 0.33
CA SER A 267 32.16 17.16 0.74
C SER A 267 31.96 16.44 2.09
N PRO A 268 31.45 17.08 3.16
CA PRO A 268 31.23 16.41 4.45
C PRO A 268 30.20 15.27 4.39
N LEU A 269 29.28 15.32 3.42
CA LEU A 269 28.21 14.33 3.25
C LEU A 269 28.60 13.13 2.38
N LEU A 270 29.73 13.18 1.66
CA LEU A 270 30.13 12.13 0.73
C LEU A 270 30.25 10.76 1.39
N GLY A 271 30.78 10.70 2.62
CA GLY A 271 30.83 9.47 3.41
C GLY A 271 29.44 8.90 3.67
N SER A 272 28.52 9.73 4.16
CA SER A 272 27.13 9.34 4.44
C SER A 272 26.36 8.91 3.19
N ILE A 273 26.58 9.56 2.03
CA ILE A 273 25.95 9.17 0.76
C ILE A 273 26.39 7.77 0.33
N ARG A 274 27.70 7.48 0.42
CA ARG A 274 28.26 6.17 0.06
C ARG A 274 27.76 5.07 1.00
N GLU A 275 27.74 5.34 2.30
CA GLU A 275 27.24 4.38 3.30
C GLU A 275 25.74 4.16 3.16
N LEU A 276 24.96 5.20 2.86
CA LEU A 276 23.53 5.08 2.54
C LEU A 276 23.32 4.15 1.34
N SER A 277 24.07 4.33 0.25
CA SER A 277 23.96 3.49 -0.95
C SER A 277 24.19 2.00 -0.62
N LYS A 278 25.28 1.68 0.09
CA LYS A 278 25.58 0.31 0.53
C LYS A 278 24.50 -0.26 1.45
N ALA A 279 24.00 0.55 2.40
CA ALA A 279 22.99 0.14 3.35
C ALA A 279 21.65 -0.15 2.67
N ILE A 280 21.21 0.71 1.74
CA ILE A 280 19.99 0.49 0.94
C ILE A 280 20.11 -0.81 0.14
N LYS A 281 21.24 -1.02 -0.55
CA LYS A 281 21.46 -2.24 -1.34
C LYS A 281 21.34 -3.50 -0.48
N THR A 282 22.07 -3.52 0.64
CA THR A 282 22.07 -4.67 1.56
C THR A 282 20.69 -4.89 2.18
N SER A 283 20.01 -3.83 2.59
CA SER A 283 18.65 -3.86 3.14
C SER A 283 17.64 -4.36 2.11
N ALA A 284 17.71 -3.87 0.88
CA ALA A 284 16.82 -4.27 -0.21
C ALA A 284 16.98 -5.75 -0.54
N ASP A 285 18.21 -6.25 -0.71
CA ASP A 285 18.47 -7.65 -0.99
C ASP A 285 17.88 -8.56 0.11
N ARG A 286 17.99 -8.15 1.38
CA ARG A 286 17.39 -8.85 2.53
C ARG A 286 15.86 -8.85 2.47
N ILE A 287 15.24 -7.67 2.29
CA ILE A 287 13.78 -7.54 2.23
C ILE A 287 13.23 -8.34 1.04
N VAL A 288 13.84 -8.18 -0.13
CA VAL A 288 13.43 -8.85 -1.37
C VAL A 288 13.53 -10.37 -1.22
N SER A 289 14.64 -10.87 -0.68
CA SER A 289 14.79 -12.31 -0.41
C SER A 289 13.73 -12.80 0.56
N CYS A 290 13.49 -12.10 1.67
CA CYS A 290 12.46 -12.44 2.65
C CYS A 290 11.04 -12.49 2.06
N LEU A 291 10.73 -11.61 1.09
CA LEU A 291 9.43 -11.57 0.41
C LEU A 291 9.26 -12.64 -0.68
N TYR A 292 10.34 -13.09 -1.31
CA TYR A 292 10.30 -14.20 -2.27
C TYR A 292 10.33 -15.56 -1.58
N ASP A 293 11.11 -15.67 -0.51
CA ASP A 293 11.35 -16.89 0.26
C ASP A 293 10.31 -17.12 1.35
N SER A 294 9.24 -16.32 1.40
CA SER A 294 8.17 -16.44 2.40
C SER A 294 7.61 -17.86 2.50
N GLY A 295 7.67 -18.67 1.43
CA GLY A 295 7.29 -20.09 1.42
C GLY A 295 8.33 -21.09 1.96
N SER A 296 9.56 -20.66 2.27
CA SER A 296 10.66 -21.51 2.74
C SER A 296 11.00 -21.23 4.21
N THR A 297 11.26 -22.31 4.94
CA THR A 297 11.32 -22.45 6.41
C THR A 297 11.81 -21.22 7.20
N PRO A 298 11.07 -20.76 8.23
CA PRO A 298 11.29 -19.50 8.98
C PRO A 298 12.56 -19.42 9.85
N GLY A 299 13.50 -20.37 9.75
CA GLY A 299 14.64 -20.48 10.66
C GLY A 299 15.99 -19.93 10.17
N MET A 300 16.14 -19.54 8.89
CA MET A 300 17.47 -19.22 8.33
C MET A 300 17.84 -17.73 8.31
N LEU A 301 16.92 -16.80 8.59
CA LEU A 301 17.21 -15.35 8.50
C LEU A 301 17.76 -14.73 9.79
N GLU A 302 17.96 -15.51 10.85
CA GLU A 302 18.08 -14.98 12.22
C GLU A 302 19.47 -14.40 12.58
N HIS A 303 20.47 -14.44 11.71
CA HIS A 303 21.86 -14.04 12.04
C HIS A 303 22.52 -13.06 11.07
N LEU A 304 21.74 -12.21 10.41
CA LEU A 304 22.31 -11.12 9.61
C LEU A 304 22.74 -9.94 10.52
N PRO A 305 23.97 -9.41 10.36
CA PRO A 305 24.48 -8.31 11.19
C PRO A 305 23.52 -7.11 11.16
N ASP A 306 23.28 -6.53 12.34
CA ASP A 306 22.35 -5.42 12.58
C ASP A 306 22.90 -4.05 12.11
N ASP A 307 24.09 -4.06 11.52
CA ASP A 307 24.82 -2.85 11.11
C ASP A 307 24.05 -1.99 10.09
N VAL A 308 23.20 -2.61 9.27
CA VAL A 308 22.44 -1.89 8.22
C VAL A 308 21.48 -0.86 8.83
N HIS A 309 20.77 -1.23 9.90
CA HIS A 309 19.82 -0.34 10.57
C HIS A 309 20.54 0.87 11.18
N VAL A 310 21.64 0.60 11.89
CA VAL A 310 22.49 1.62 12.50
C VAL A 310 23.04 2.57 11.44
N LYS A 311 23.50 2.05 10.31
CA LYS A 311 24.04 2.87 9.21
C LYS A 311 22.99 3.74 8.54
N LEU A 312 21.78 3.23 8.30
CA LEU A 312 20.69 4.04 7.75
C LEU A 312 20.31 5.18 8.70
N GLN A 313 20.27 4.90 10.01
CA GLN A 313 19.97 5.90 11.02
C GLN A 313 21.07 6.95 11.14
N GLU A 314 22.35 6.54 11.16
CA GLU A 314 23.51 7.44 11.15
C GLU A 314 23.47 8.38 9.94
N CYS A 315 23.16 7.83 8.75
CA CYS A 315 23.00 8.63 7.54
C CYS A 315 21.85 9.65 7.67
N ALA A 316 20.67 9.23 8.13
CA ALA A 316 19.53 10.11 8.32
C ALA A 316 19.84 11.26 9.30
N TYR A 317 20.54 10.95 10.40
CA TYR A 317 20.99 11.94 11.38
C TYR A 317 21.99 12.93 10.76
N ASN A 318 23.00 12.44 10.05
CA ASN A 318 24.02 13.28 9.42
C ASN A 318 23.40 14.24 8.38
N PHE A 319 22.44 13.77 7.57
CA PHE A 319 21.72 14.65 6.63
C PHE A 319 20.83 15.67 7.35
N GLY A 320 20.19 15.27 8.45
CA GLY A 320 19.38 16.16 9.28
C GLY A 320 20.22 17.27 9.92
N ALA A 321 21.33 16.92 10.55
CA ALA A 321 22.25 17.86 11.18
C ALA A 321 22.85 18.85 10.17
N PHE A 322 23.29 18.35 9.02
CA PHE A 322 23.80 19.21 7.94
C PHE A 322 22.73 20.18 7.42
N ARG A 323 21.47 19.74 7.32
CA ARG A 323 20.35 20.61 6.94
C ARG A 323 20.11 21.71 7.97
N GLU A 324 20.18 21.40 9.26
CA GLU A 324 20.01 22.37 10.35
C GLU A 324 21.12 23.41 10.35
N GLU A 325 22.38 22.97 10.21
CA GLU A 325 23.54 23.86 10.05
C GLU A 325 23.40 24.76 8.81
N TRP A 326 22.88 24.23 7.69
CA TRP A 326 22.60 25.02 6.49
C TRP A 326 21.57 26.11 6.76
N ILE A 327 20.45 25.79 7.41
CA ILE A 327 19.41 26.78 7.74
C ILE A 327 19.97 27.86 8.66
N GLU A 328 20.77 27.47 9.66
CA GLU A 328 21.40 28.41 10.59
C GLU A 328 22.37 29.36 9.88
N ASP A 329 23.21 28.85 8.97
CA ASP A 329 24.13 29.69 8.17
C ASP A 329 23.35 30.68 7.29
N VAL A 330 22.23 30.26 6.68
CA VAL A 330 21.35 31.17 5.90
C VAL A 330 20.73 32.24 6.78
N MET A 331 20.24 31.88 7.97
CA MET A 331 19.55 32.81 8.88
C MET A 331 20.50 33.81 9.54
N THR A 332 21.74 33.41 9.81
CA THR A 332 22.77 34.27 10.42
C THR A 332 23.58 35.06 9.38
N GLY A 333 23.37 34.80 8.08
CA GLY A 333 24.14 35.43 7.01
C GLY A 333 25.58 34.95 6.95
N GLY A 334 25.85 33.72 7.40
CA GLY A 334 27.17 33.13 7.46
C GLY A 334 27.87 33.03 6.09
N ASN A 335 29.19 32.99 6.13
CA ASN A 335 30.03 33.10 4.92
C ASN A 335 30.09 31.80 4.11
N ARG A 336 29.70 30.65 4.67
CA ARG A 336 29.79 29.36 4.00
C ARG A 336 28.90 29.30 2.77
N LEU A 337 27.69 29.85 2.86
CA LEU A 337 26.71 29.82 1.77
C LEU A 337 26.63 31.12 0.97
N GLN A 338 27.37 32.17 1.34
CA GLN A 338 27.28 33.48 0.68
C GLN A 338 27.52 33.47 -0.83
N GLY A 339 28.27 32.48 -1.34
CA GLY A 339 28.52 32.29 -2.77
C GLY A 339 27.46 31.46 -3.51
N MET A 340 26.71 30.60 -2.80
CA MET A 340 25.60 29.83 -3.39
C MET A 340 24.31 30.62 -3.31
N ARG A 341 24.12 31.58 -4.22
CA ARG A 341 22.86 32.34 -4.31
C ARG A 341 21.90 31.72 -5.32
N GLY A 342 20.60 31.76 -4.99
CA GLY A 342 19.51 31.47 -5.91
C GLY A 342 19.08 30.01 -5.96
N THR A 343 18.75 29.53 -7.17
CA THR A 343 18.09 28.24 -7.42
C THR A 343 18.95 27.03 -7.09
N ASN A 344 20.29 27.14 -7.15
CA ASN A 344 21.20 26.03 -6.86
C ASN A 344 21.21 25.65 -5.37
N ALA A 345 21.25 26.64 -4.46
CA ALA A 345 21.19 26.40 -3.03
C ALA A 345 19.90 25.69 -2.62
N VAL A 346 18.76 26.12 -3.17
CA VAL A 346 17.44 25.50 -2.90
C VAL A 346 17.41 24.04 -3.38
N ARG A 347 18.03 23.73 -4.53
CA ARG A 347 18.08 22.36 -5.06
C ARG A 347 18.95 21.43 -4.23
N LEU A 348 20.13 21.90 -3.81
CA LEU A 348 21.01 21.14 -2.93
C LEU A 348 20.35 20.90 -1.58
N TYR A 349 19.77 21.94 -0.98
CA TYR A 349 18.98 21.83 0.24
C TYR A 349 17.86 20.79 0.10
N HIS A 350 17.09 20.85 -0.99
CA HIS A 350 16.03 19.88 -1.26
C HIS A 350 16.57 18.45 -1.44
N THR A 351 17.77 18.29 -2.01
CA THR A 351 18.40 16.97 -2.19
C THR A 351 18.82 16.38 -0.85
N VAL A 352 19.45 17.17 0.02
CA VAL A 352 19.78 16.75 1.40
C VAL A 352 18.51 16.41 2.18
N TYR A 353 17.46 17.22 2.05
CA TYR A 353 16.17 16.94 2.65
C TYR A 353 15.59 15.61 2.15
N ALA A 354 15.60 15.36 0.83
CA ALA A 354 15.10 14.12 0.25
C ALA A 354 15.93 12.90 0.69
N LEU A 355 17.26 13.04 0.83
CA LEU A 355 18.15 12.00 1.37
C LEU A 355 17.75 11.62 2.81
N ALA A 356 17.59 12.63 3.68
CA ALA A 356 17.19 12.41 5.07
C ALA A 356 15.83 11.71 5.17
N MET A 357 14.83 12.23 4.46
CA MET A 357 13.47 11.69 4.48
C MET A 357 13.42 10.25 3.95
N PHE A 358 14.13 9.96 2.85
CA PHE A 358 14.16 8.63 2.28
C PHE A 358 14.85 7.65 3.25
N ALA A 359 16.01 8.00 3.81
CA ALA A 359 16.74 7.16 4.74
C ALA A 359 15.89 6.81 5.97
N GLU A 360 15.21 7.80 6.57
CA GLU A 360 14.30 7.59 7.71
C GLU A 360 13.15 6.64 7.36
N ARG A 361 12.50 6.84 6.20
CA ARG A 361 11.35 6.05 5.77
C ARG A 361 11.73 4.63 5.40
N TRP A 362 12.85 4.45 4.71
CA TRP A 362 13.42 3.15 4.40
C TRP A 362 13.78 2.38 5.67
N ASN A 363 14.44 3.04 6.63
CA ASN A 363 14.79 2.45 7.91
C ASN A 363 13.56 1.99 8.70
N THR A 364 12.52 2.84 8.73
CA THR A 364 11.24 2.51 9.36
C THR A 364 10.58 1.30 8.69
N LEU A 365 10.62 1.24 7.36
CA LEU A 365 10.05 0.14 6.60
C LEU A 365 10.78 -1.18 6.90
N GLU A 366 12.11 -1.19 6.81
CA GLU A 366 12.93 -2.36 7.09
C GLU A 366 12.65 -2.91 8.49
N SER A 367 12.63 -2.03 9.49
CA SER A 367 12.39 -2.39 10.89
C SER A 367 11.03 -3.07 11.06
N ARG A 368 9.98 -2.48 10.46
CA ARG A 368 8.62 -3.03 10.54
C ARG A 368 8.45 -4.34 9.78
N LEU A 369 9.09 -4.51 8.62
CA LEU A 369 9.00 -5.75 7.86
C LEU A 369 9.75 -6.92 8.53
N HIS A 370 10.86 -6.64 9.21
CA HIS A 370 11.63 -7.64 9.96
C HIS A 370 11.13 -7.84 11.40
N ASN A 371 10.07 -7.15 11.82
CA ASN A 371 9.60 -7.15 13.20
C ASN A 371 10.71 -6.80 14.21
N ARG A 372 11.66 -5.96 13.81
CA ARG A 372 12.61 -5.37 14.73
C ARG A 372 11.84 -4.29 15.47
N ASN A 373 11.57 -4.53 16.75
CA ASN A 373 11.13 -3.46 17.61
C ASN A 373 12.16 -2.35 17.50
N ALA A 374 11.71 -1.12 17.25
CA ALA A 374 12.60 0.02 17.34
C ALA A 374 13.35 -0.07 18.68
N PRO A 375 14.66 0.24 18.74
CA PRO A 375 15.41 0.20 19.99
C PRO A 375 14.58 0.90 21.05
N VAL A 376 14.32 0.21 22.17
CA VAL A 376 13.40 0.69 23.23
C VAL A 376 13.72 2.14 23.61
N GLU A 377 15.00 2.50 23.58
CA GLU A 377 15.53 3.84 23.82
C GLU A 377 14.97 4.94 22.90
N LEU A 378 14.73 4.66 21.61
CA LEU A 378 14.14 5.62 20.66
C LEU A 378 12.63 5.74 20.84
N VAL A 379 11.97 4.63 21.18
CA VAL A 379 10.55 4.64 21.51
C VAL A 379 10.34 5.46 22.78
N ASP A 380 11.19 5.28 23.78
CA ASP A 380 11.15 6.04 25.03
C ASP A 380 11.44 7.52 24.80
N ALA A 381 12.41 7.86 23.94
CA ALA A 381 12.69 9.26 23.58
C ALA A 381 11.50 9.91 22.86
N GLN A 382 10.87 9.23 21.90
CA GLN A 382 9.66 9.74 21.22
C GLN A 382 8.48 9.86 22.18
N LEU A 383 8.28 8.88 23.06
CA LEU A 383 7.23 8.91 24.07
C LEU A 383 7.43 10.08 25.05
N GLN A 384 8.67 10.31 25.48
CA GLN A 384 9.04 11.46 26.32
C GLN A 384 8.79 12.78 25.59
N GLN A 385 9.15 12.88 24.31
CA GLN A 385 8.93 14.09 23.52
C GLN A 385 7.43 14.38 23.33
N GLN A 386 6.61 13.33 23.11
CA GLN A 386 5.17 13.46 23.01
C GLN A 386 4.52 13.84 24.35
N GLN A 387 5.02 13.29 25.47
CA GLN A 387 4.60 13.68 26.81
C GLN A 387 4.98 15.13 27.13
N GLN A 388 6.16 15.59 26.74
CA GLN A 388 6.57 17.00 26.89
C GLN A 388 5.67 17.94 26.09
N GLN A 389 5.32 17.59 24.84
CA GLN A 389 4.40 18.41 24.04
C GLN A 389 3.00 18.47 24.67
N GLN A 390 2.48 17.36 25.20
CA GLN A 390 1.20 17.37 25.92
C GLN A 390 1.25 18.23 27.19
N GLN A 391 2.35 18.19 27.95
CA GLN A 391 2.53 19.04 29.13
C GLN A 391 2.58 20.53 28.76
N GLN A 392 3.29 20.89 27.68
CA GLN A 392 3.33 22.28 27.20
C GLN A 392 1.95 22.77 26.75
N GLN A 393 1.16 21.94 26.06
CA GLN A 393 -0.20 22.29 25.68
C GLN A 393 -1.11 22.49 26.89
N GLN A 394 -0.99 21.64 27.92
CA GLN A 394 -1.75 21.81 29.17
C GLN A 394 -1.37 23.10 29.91
N GLN A 395 -0.09 23.44 29.96
CA GLN A 395 0.36 24.70 30.57
C GLN A 395 -0.17 25.93 29.82
N GLN A 396 -0.17 25.90 28.47
CA GLN A 396 -0.74 26.99 27.67
C GLN A 396 -2.25 27.14 27.91
N GLN A 397 -3.00 26.04 28.01
CA GLN A 397 -4.42 26.08 28.34
C GLN A 397 -4.68 26.67 29.73
N GLN A 398 -3.86 26.32 30.73
CA GLN A 398 -3.98 26.89 32.07
C GLN A 398 -3.67 28.39 32.10
N GLN A 399 -2.66 28.85 31.36
CA GLN A 399 -2.37 30.28 31.25
C GLN A 399 -3.50 31.07 30.58
N GLN A 400 -4.13 30.51 29.54
CA GLN A 400 -5.29 31.13 28.91
C GLN A 400 -6.49 31.22 29.87
N GLN A 401 -6.74 30.19 30.68
CA GLN A 401 -7.78 30.23 31.70
C GLN A 401 -7.50 31.27 32.79
N GLN A 402 -6.24 31.43 33.21
CA GLN A 402 -5.85 32.47 34.19
C GLN A 402 -6.01 33.89 33.63
N GLN A 403 -5.71 34.11 32.34
CA GLN A 403 -5.94 35.40 31.69
C GLN A 403 -7.44 35.72 31.57
N GLN A 404 -8.31 34.73 31.35
CA GLN A 404 -9.76 34.93 31.33
C GLN A 404 -10.35 35.18 32.73
N GLN A 405 -9.69 34.68 33.78
CA GLN A 405 -10.11 34.90 35.17
C GLN A 405 -9.52 36.16 35.79
N GLN A 406 -8.58 36.85 35.14
CA GLN A 406 -8.11 38.14 35.62
C GLN A 406 -9.26 39.14 35.56
N PRO A 407 -9.76 39.63 36.70
CA PRO A 407 -10.87 40.56 36.74
C PRO A 407 -10.46 41.81 35.97
N GLU A 408 -11.33 42.22 35.04
CA GLU A 408 -11.18 43.43 34.25
C GLU A 408 -10.80 44.58 35.19
N PRO A 409 -9.65 45.25 34.98
CA PRO A 409 -9.15 46.24 35.93
C PRO A 409 -10.21 47.32 36.14
N ALA A 410 -10.68 47.44 37.38
CA ALA A 410 -11.76 48.32 37.81
C ALA A 410 -11.51 49.83 37.52
N ALA A 411 -10.37 50.19 36.94
CA ALA A 411 -9.98 51.54 36.58
C ALA A 411 -10.83 52.16 35.45
N GLN A 412 -11.61 51.40 34.68
CA GLN A 412 -12.50 51.95 33.64
C GLN A 412 -13.95 52.21 34.08
N ARG A 413 -14.35 51.86 35.31
CA ARG A 413 -15.72 52.11 35.82
C ARG A 413 -15.91 53.45 36.54
N ALA A 414 -14.91 54.31 36.59
CA ALA A 414 -14.98 55.61 37.28
C ALA A 414 -15.11 56.84 36.35
N LEU A 415 -15.32 56.65 35.04
CA LEU A 415 -15.44 57.73 34.04
C LEU A 415 -16.73 57.70 33.21
N MET A 416 -17.75 56.96 33.66
CA MET A 416 -19.15 57.13 33.26
C MET A 416 -19.97 57.41 34.52
#